data_AF-A0A525KXG9-F1
#
_entry.id   AF-A0A525KXG9-F1
#
_cell.length_a   1.000
_cell.length_b   1.000
_cell.length_c   1.000
_cell.angle_alpha   90.00
_cell.angle_beta   90.00
_cell.angle_gamma   90.00
#
_symmetry.space_group_name_H-M   'P 1'
#
loop_
_entity.id
_entity.type
_entity.pdbx_description
1 polymer ?
#
loop_
_entity_poly.entity_id
_entity_poly.type
_entity_poly.pdbx_seq_one_letter_code
_entity_poly.pdbx_strand_id
1 'polypeptide(L)'
;MPRPALLPIILALSAASAQASASRSGALEAADAWSRPAAAGLNGVGYMTLANHGPRAEALVKVESPLAQAVEIHRTTMSAGVMSMAAQPRVEIPAGGHVAFAPGAYHLMFVRLKATLKAGDKLPATLVFADGRRIGVAFAVGSGAPPVGHSDAAVTGVAERSQFVTKK
;
A
#
# COMPACT_ATOMS: atom_id res chain seq x y z
N MET A 1 -14.45 13.30 61.81
CA MET A 1 -13.74 13.88 60.64
C MET A 1 -13.40 12.76 59.67
N PRO A 2 -14.15 12.54 58.57
CA PRO A 2 -13.78 11.57 57.55
C PRO A 2 -12.86 12.20 56.47
N ARG A 3 -11.80 11.47 56.12
CA ARG A 3 -10.71 11.83 55.20
C ARG A 3 -11.20 11.96 53.73
N PRO A 4 -10.67 12.89 52.92
CA PRO A 4 -10.99 12.94 51.49
C PRO A 4 -10.26 11.81 50.74
N ALA A 5 -11.03 10.96 50.06
CA ALA A 5 -10.51 9.94 49.15
C ALA A 5 -10.23 10.57 47.78
N LEU A 6 -8.96 10.56 47.36
CA LEU A 6 -8.55 10.91 46.00
C LEU A 6 -8.89 9.75 45.05
N LEU A 7 -9.73 10.00 44.04
CA LEU A 7 -9.93 9.09 42.90
C LEU A 7 -8.82 9.29 41.85
N PRO A 8 -8.25 8.22 41.28
CA PRO A 8 -7.30 8.33 40.18
C PRO A 8 -8.04 8.57 38.85
N ILE A 9 -7.62 9.61 38.13
CA ILE A 9 -8.00 9.88 36.74
C ILE A 9 -7.28 8.85 35.86
N ILE A 10 -8.01 7.89 35.32
CA ILE A 10 -7.49 6.93 34.34
C ILE A 10 -7.47 7.63 32.98
N LEU A 11 -6.28 8.04 32.55
CA LEU A 11 -6.04 8.61 31.22
C LEU A 11 -6.05 7.47 30.18
N ALA A 12 -7.17 7.30 29.50
CA ALA A 12 -7.31 6.34 28.40
C ALA A 12 -6.47 6.80 27.20
N LEU A 13 -5.31 6.17 27.01
CA LEU A 13 -4.44 6.37 25.85
C LEU A 13 -5.03 5.62 24.64
N SER A 14 -5.80 6.34 23.83
CA SER A 14 -6.37 5.80 22.59
C SER A 14 -5.26 5.61 21.55
N ALA A 15 -4.87 4.37 21.28
CA ALA A 15 -3.94 4.04 20.21
C ALA A 15 -4.64 4.20 18.85
N ALA A 16 -4.27 5.24 18.09
CA ALA A 16 -4.73 5.41 16.72
C ALA A 16 -3.99 4.41 15.81
N SER A 17 -4.64 3.29 15.52
CA SER A 17 -4.18 2.31 14.54
C SER A 17 -4.12 2.96 13.15
N ALA A 18 -2.93 3.06 12.56
CA ALA A 18 -2.76 3.47 11.17
C ALA A 18 -3.32 2.38 10.25
N GLN A 19 -4.61 2.44 9.91
CA GLN A 19 -5.22 1.56 8.92
C GLN A 19 -4.63 1.85 7.54
N ALA A 20 -3.93 0.87 6.97
CA ALA A 20 -3.63 0.85 5.54
C ALA A 20 -4.96 0.96 4.78
N SER A 21 -5.12 2.04 4.00
CA SER A 21 -6.38 2.36 3.34
C SER A 21 -6.41 1.72 1.96
N ALA A 22 -7.32 0.78 1.73
CA ALA A 22 -7.59 0.25 0.40
C ALA A 22 -8.60 1.17 -0.32
N SER A 23 -8.30 1.54 -1.57
CA SER A 23 -9.19 2.31 -2.42
C SER A 23 -9.88 1.38 -3.42
N ARG A 24 -11.21 1.43 -3.52
CA ARG A 24 -12.01 0.55 -4.40
C ARG A 24 -12.90 1.32 -5.37
N SER A 25 -13.11 0.75 -6.55
CA SER A 25 -14.15 1.17 -7.52
C SER A 25 -14.72 -0.04 -8.24
N GLY A 26 -15.95 -0.40 -7.90
CA GLY A 26 -16.54 -1.68 -8.30
C GLY A 26 -15.69 -2.84 -7.78
N ALA A 27 -15.25 -3.71 -8.70
CA ALA A 27 -14.44 -4.89 -8.37
C ALA A 27 -12.91 -4.62 -8.35
N LEU A 28 -12.47 -3.41 -8.68
CA LEU A 28 -11.05 -3.05 -8.66
C LEU A 28 -10.65 -2.46 -7.32
N GLU A 29 -9.48 -2.85 -6.85
CA GLU A 29 -8.90 -2.44 -5.57
C GLU A 29 -7.44 -2.07 -5.73
N ALA A 30 -7.04 -0.95 -5.13
CA ALA A 30 -5.65 -0.57 -4.93
C ALA A 30 -5.34 -0.62 -3.43
N ALA A 31 -4.36 -1.44 -3.06
CA ALA A 31 -3.94 -1.65 -1.68
C ALA A 31 -2.45 -1.38 -1.51
N ASP A 32 -2.03 -1.17 -0.26
CA ASP A 32 -0.63 -1.08 0.15
C ASP A 32 0.18 -0.07 -0.66
N ALA A 33 -0.42 1.08 -0.98
CA ALA A 33 0.21 2.10 -1.79
C ALA A 33 1.27 2.89 -1.00
N TRP A 34 2.52 2.88 -1.45
CA TRP A 34 3.62 3.58 -0.80
C TRP A 34 4.66 4.11 -1.79
N SER A 35 5.39 5.14 -1.36
CA SER A 35 6.41 5.81 -2.16
C SER A 35 7.66 6.07 -1.32
N ARG A 36 8.82 6.17 -1.98
CA ARG A 36 10.07 6.57 -1.30
C ARG A 36 10.15 8.10 -1.21
N PRO A 37 10.77 8.65 -0.16
CA PRO A 37 11.10 10.07 -0.12
C PRO A 37 11.92 10.50 -1.34
N ALA A 38 11.63 11.70 -1.86
CA ALA A 38 12.28 12.25 -3.04
C ALA A 38 12.18 13.78 -3.03
N ALA A 39 13.22 14.47 -3.52
CA ALA A 39 13.22 15.93 -3.58
C ALA A 39 12.40 16.47 -4.77
N ALA A 40 11.92 17.71 -4.64
CA ALA A 40 11.33 18.43 -5.77
C ALA A 40 12.32 18.49 -6.96
N GLY A 41 11.79 18.39 -8.18
CA GLY A 41 12.55 18.35 -9.42
C GLY A 41 13.09 16.95 -9.78
N LEU A 42 13.15 16.01 -8.84
CA LEU A 42 13.60 14.63 -9.08
C LEU A 42 12.42 13.71 -9.43
N ASN A 43 12.74 12.50 -9.90
CA ASN A 43 11.74 11.46 -10.11
C ASN A 43 11.44 10.74 -8.78
N GLY A 44 10.17 10.50 -8.51
CA GLY A 44 9.69 9.64 -7.43
C GLY A 44 9.36 8.23 -7.93
N VAL A 45 9.22 7.29 -6.99
CA VAL A 45 8.78 5.92 -7.29
C VAL A 45 7.63 5.52 -6.37
N GLY A 46 6.59 4.90 -6.93
CA GLY A 46 5.48 4.35 -6.16
C GLY A 46 5.23 2.88 -6.44
N TYR A 47 4.76 2.22 -5.40
CA TYR A 47 4.50 0.80 -5.30
C TYR A 47 3.12 0.60 -4.69
N MET A 48 2.42 -0.46 -5.09
CA MET A 48 1.07 -0.81 -4.65
C MET A 48 0.70 -2.21 -5.14
N THR A 49 -0.39 -2.76 -4.63
CA THR A 49 -1.03 -3.95 -5.21
C THR A 49 -2.34 -3.56 -5.86
N LEU A 50 -2.54 -3.95 -7.12
CA LEU A 50 -3.83 -3.84 -7.80
C LEU A 50 -4.51 -5.20 -7.85
N ALA A 51 -5.71 -5.31 -7.29
CA ALA A 51 -6.53 -6.50 -7.35
C ALA A 51 -7.79 -6.24 -8.19
N ASN A 52 -8.19 -7.25 -8.95
CA ASN A 52 -9.42 -7.28 -9.72
C ASN A 52 -10.27 -8.46 -9.27
N HIS A 53 -11.27 -8.18 -8.45
CA HIS A 53 -12.24 -9.15 -7.95
C HIS A 53 -13.35 -9.46 -8.95
N GLY A 54 -13.27 -8.90 -10.16
CA GLY A 54 -14.28 -9.00 -11.19
C GLY A 54 -14.09 -10.23 -12.09
N PRO A 55 -15.13 -10.60 -12.86
CA PRO A 55 -15.10 -11.77 -13.75
C PRO A 55 -14.41 -11.51 -15.10
N ARG A 56 -13.97 -10.27 -15.38
CA ARG A 56 -13.29 -9.89 -16.63
C ARG A 56 -11.95 -9.26 -16.30
N ALA A 57 -10.95 -9.51 -17.16
CA ALA A 57 -9.68 -8.83 -17.07
C ALA A 57 -9.85 -7.33 -17.30
N GLU A 58 -8.99 -6.54 -16.67
CA GLU A 58 -8.95 -5.08 -16.77
C GLU A 58 -7.53 -4.63 -17.10
N ALA A 59 -7.33 -3.40 -17.57
CA ALA A 59 -6.00 -2.82 -17.69
C ALA A 59 -5.89 -1.44 -17.05
N LEU A 60 -4.82 -1.22 -16.28
CA LEU A 60 -4.38 0.12 -15.90
C LEU A 60 -3.69 0.76 -17.11
N VAL A 61 -4.24 1.87 -17.62
CA VAL A 61 -3.76 2.52 -18.85
C VAL A 61 -3.15 3.89 -18.60
N LYS A 62 -3.47 4.53 -17.46
CA LYS A 62 -2.91 5.83 -17.11
C LYS A 62 -2.88 6.02 -15.61
N VAL A 63 -1.87 6.76 -15.15
CA VAL A 63 -1.83 7.30 -13.79
C VAL A 63 -1.59 8.79 -13.87
N GLU A 64 -2.26 9.54 -13.00
CA GLU A 64 -2.16 10.99 -12.92
C GLU A 64 -1.85 11.39 -11.49
N SER A 65 -1.02 12.41 -11.30
CA SER A 65 -0.78 12.99 -9.97
C SER A 65 -0.65 14.49 -10.07
N PRO A 66 -1.28 15.28 -9.18
CA PRO A 66 -1.07 16.72 -9.16
C PRO A 66 0.37 17.09 -8.76
N LEU A 67 1.08 16.21 -8.04
CA LEU A 67 2.43 16.46 -7.52
C LEU A 67 3.56 16.05 -8.47
N ALA A 68 3.25 15.51 -9.65
CA ALA A 68 4.25 15.15 -10.66
C ALA A 68 3.92 15.83 -11.99
N GLN A 69 4.94 15.98 -12.86
CA GLN A 69 4.72 16.44 -14.23
C GLN A 69 4.00 15.37 -15.06
N ALA A 70 4.42 14.11 -14.89
CA ALA A 70 3.80 12.94 -15.49
C ALA A 70 3.94 11.75 -14.54
N VAL A 71 3.14 10.69 -14.77
CA VAL A 71 3.33 9.41 -14.10
C VAL A 71 3.38 8.33 -15.17
N GLU A 72 4.44 7.54 -15.14
CA GLU A 72 4.70 6.46 -16.10
C GLU A 72 4.66 5.11 -15.39
N ILE A 73 4.21 4.07 -16.09
CA ILE A 73 4.25 2.70 -15.60
C ILE A 73 5.51 2.05 -16.16
N HIS A 74 6.39 1.53 -15.30
CA HIS A 74 7.65 0.92 -15.71
C HIS A 74 7.69 -0.54 -15.27
N ARG A 75 8.38 -1.38 -16.05
CA ARG A 75 8.69 -2.76 -15.68
C ARG A 75 10.19 -2.91 -15.58
N THR A 76 10.64 -3.42 -14.45
CA THR A 76 12.03 -3.85 -14.26
C THR A 76 12.12 -5.32 -14.63
N THR A 77 13.15 -5.67 -15.40
CA THR A 77 13.46 -7.06 -15.76
C THR A 77 14.95 -7.29 -15.60
N MET A 78 15.31 -8.50 -15.17
CA MET A 78 16.70 -8.94 -15.15
C MET A 78 16.89 -10.01 -16.23
N SER A 79 17.80 -9.75 -17.16
CA SER A 79 18.16 -10.70 -18.21
C SER A 79 19.68 -10.81 -18.28
N ALA A 80 20.21 -12.02 -18.18
CA ALA A 80 21.66 -12.29 -18.19
C ALA A 80 22.47 -11.41 -17.21
N GLY A 81 21.93 -11.14 -16.01
CA GLY A 81 22.57 -10.29 -15.00
C GLY A 81 22.47 -8.78 -15.26
N VAL A 82 21.84 -8.36 -16.35
CA VAL A 82 21.59 -6.95 -16.67
C VAL A 82 20.17 -6.57 -16.26
N MET A 83 20.08 -5.52 -15.43
CA MET A 83 18.81 -4.91 -15.04
C MET A 83 18.39 -3.89 -16.09
N SER A 84 17.18 -4.05 -16.62
CA SER A 84 16.57 -3.12 -17.58
C SER A 84 15.24 -2.62 -17.06
N MET A 85 14.98 -1.33 -17.22
CA MET A 85 13.72 -0.67 -16.89
C MET A 85 13.10 -0.15 -18.18
N ALA A 86 11.87 -0.56 -18.47
CA ALA A 86 11.16 -0.15 -19.67
C ALA A 86 9.77 0.38 -19.32
N ALA A 87 9.42 1.56 -19.86
CA ALA A 87 8.08 2.10 -19.80
C ALA A 87 7.08 1.14 -20.46
N GLN A 88 5.89 1.04 -19.88
CA GLN A 88 4.80 0.18 -20.29
C GLN A 88 3.59 1.05 -20.59
N PRO A 89 2.94 0.87 -21.75
CA PRO A 89 1.76 1.65 -22.10
C PRO A 89 0.54 1.29 -21.25
N ARG A 90 0.49 0.07 -20.71
CA ARG A 90 -0.57 -0.43 -19.83
C ARG A 90 -0.10 -1.64 -19.04
N VAL A 91 -0.85 -1.98 -18.00
CA VAL A 91 -0.68 -3.22 -17.20
C VAL A 91 -2.01 -3.95 -17.12
N GLU A 92 -2.03 -5.19 -17.58
CA GLU A 92 -3.21 -6.07 -17.49
C GLU A 92 -3.35 -6.67 -16.10
N ILE A 93 -4.57 -6.68 -15.57
CA ILE A 93 -4.95 -7.21 -14.27
C ILE A 93 -5.97 -8.33 -14.53
N PRO A 94 -5.57 -9.61 -14.36
CA PRO A 94 -6.43 -10.75 -14.66
C PRO A 94 -7.75 -10.72 -13.88
N ALA A 95 -8.81 -11.31 -14.43
CA ALA A 95 -10.05 -11.56 -13.69
C ALA A 95 -9.78 -12.40 -12.45
N GLY A 96 -10.32 -12.00 -11.30
CA GLY A 96 -10.05 -12.65 -10.01
C GLY A 96 -8.58 -12.61 -9.57
N GLY A 97 -7.74 -11.83 -10.24
CA GLY A 97 -6.30 -11.79 -10.06
C GLY A 97 -5.79 -10.47 -9.49
N HIS A 98 -4.47 -10.36 -9.39
CA HIS A 98 -3.80 -9.16 -8.94
C HIS A 98 -2.45 -8.95 -9.63
N VAL A 99 -1.95 -7.72 -9.58
CA VAL A 99 -0.61 -7.34 -10.03
C VAL A 99 0.07 -6.52 -8.94
N ALA A 100 1.28 -6.93 -8.58
CA ALA A 100 2.12 -6.21 -7.62
C ALA A 100 3.04 -5.22 -8.34
N PHE A 101 3.00 -3.96 -7.90
CA PHE A 101 3.99 -2.96 -8.19
C PHE A 101 4.98 -2.95 -7.03
N ALA A 102 6.14 -3.56 -7.22
CA ALA A 102 7.15 -3.81 -6.20
C ALA A 102 8.58 -3.57 -6.74
N PRO A 103 9.58 -3.33 -5.87
CA PRO A 103 10.97 -3.22 -6.28
C PRO A 103 11.42 -4.43 -7.10
N GLY A 104 12.03 -4.19 -8.26
CA GLY A 104 12.46 -5.25 -9.19
C GLY A 104 11.35 -5.81 -10.11
N ALA A 105 10.11 -5.33 -9.98
CA ALA A 105 8.99 -5.71 -10.84
C ALA A 105 8.38 -4.47 -11.52
N TYR A 106 7.05 -4.36 -11.57
CA TYR A 106 6.37 -3.14 -11.99
C TYR A 106 6.53 -2.03 -10.94
N HIS A 107 6.60 -0.78 -11.38
CA HIS A 107 6.57 0.38 -10.51
C HIS A 107 6.01 1.61 -11.24
N LEU A 108 5.52 2.58 -10.48
CA LEU A 108 5.14 3.88 -11.02
C LEU A 108 6.31 4.84 -10.89
N MET A 109 6.72 5.46 -12.00
CA MET A 109 7.69 6.56 -12.00
C MET A 109 6.94 7.89 -12.02
N PHE A 110 7.04 8.66 -10.93
CA PHE A 110 6.50 10.01 -10.84
C PHE A 110 7.53 10.98 -11.38
N VAL A 111 7.38 11.36 -12.65
CA VAL A 111 8.34 12.18 -13.39
C VAL A 111 8.31 13.60 -12.87
N ARG A 112 9.50 14.12 -12.50
CA ARG A 112 9.74 15.50 -12.08
C ARG A 112 8.72 16.00 -11.06
N LEU A 113 8.89 15.56 -9.81
CA LEU A 113 8.06 15.96 -8.69
C LEU A 113 8.03 17.49 -8.55
N LYS A 114 6.84 18.05 -8.33
CA LYS A 114 6.62 19.49 -8.13
C LYS A 114 6.89 19.93 -6.70
N ALA A 115 6.93 18.98 -5.76
CA ALA A 115 7.20 19.21 -4.35
C ALA A 115 8.06 18.09 -3.77
N THR A 116 8.79 18.39 -2.70
CA THR A 116 9.57 17.39 -1.97
C THR A 116 8.64 16.47 -1.19
N LEU A 117 8.86 15.16 -1.30
CA LEU A 117 8.19 14.11 -0.55
C LEU A 117 9.08 13.67 0.62
N LYS A 118 8.59 13.84 1.85
CA LYS A 118 9.23 13.44 3.10
C LYS A 118 8.49 12.27 3.73
N ALA A 119 9.18 11.51 4.58
CA ALA A 119 8.53 10.43 5.32
C ALA A 119 7.34 10.98 6.14
N GLY A 120 6.20 10.29 6.08
CA GLY A 120 4.93 10.73 6.67
C GLY A 120 4.03 11.53 5.72
N ASP A 121 4.55 12.01 4.58
CA ASP A 121 3.74 12.68 3.58
C ASP A 121 2.83 11.70 2.83
N LYS A 122 1.87 12.26 2.09
CA LYS A 122 1.03 11.53 1.16
C LYS A 122 1.26 12.04 -0.26
N LEU A 123 1.46 11.11 -1.19
CA LEU A 123 1.53 11.38 -2.62
C LEU A 123 0.20 10.93 -3.27
N PRO A 124 -0.73 11.86 -3.57
CA PRO A 124 -1.99 11.51 -4.22
C PRO A 124 -1.78 11.15 -5.68
N ALA A 125 -2.48 10.13 -6.16
CA ALA A 125 -2.56 9.78 -7.57
C ALA A 125 -3.98 9.30 -7.93
N THR A 126 -4.32 9.39 -9.22
CA THR A 126 -5.53 8.81 -9.79
C THR A 126 -5.13 7.74 -10.79
N LEU A 127 -5.60 6.52 -10.57
CA LEU A 127 -5.48 5.41 -11.50
C LEU A 127 -6.64 5.47 -12.49
N VAL A 128 -6.36 5.26 -13.77
CA VAL A 128 -7.36 5.24 -14.85
C VAL A 128 -7.27 3.91 -15.57
N PHE A 129 -8.41 3.23 -15.64
CA PHE A 129 -8.54 1.90 -16.22
C PHE A 129 -9.11 1.97 -17.65
N ALA A 130 -8.94 0.90 -18.42
CA ALA A 130 -9.30 0.87 -19.84
C ALA A 130 -10.81 1.06 -20.06
N ASP A 131 -11.64 0.65 -19.11
CA ASP A 131 -13.09 0.86 -19.15
C ASP A 131 -13.54 2.27 -18.69
N GLY A 132 -12.59 3.17 -18.41
CA GLY A 132 -12.85 4.54 -18.00
C GLY A 132 -13.02 4.73 -16.49
N ARG A 133 -13.03 3.66 -15.68
CA ARG A 133 -13.06 3.80 -14.22
C ARG A 133 -11.82 4.51 -13.70
N ARG A 134 -12.01 5.20 -12.58
CA ARG A 134 -10.96 5.96 -11.90
C ARG A 134 -10.93 5.59 -10.42
N ILE A 135 -9.74 5.38 -9.88
CA ILE A 135 -9.51 5.12 -8.46
C ILE A 135 -8.49 6.14 -7.92
N GLY A 136 -8.89 6.91 -6.91
CA GLY A 136 -7.97 7.77 -6.18
C GLY A 136 -7.17 6.96 -5.15
N VAL A 137 -5.85 7.13 -5.15
CA VAL A 137 -4.92 6.41 -4.27
C VAL A 137 -3.99 7.42 -3.61
N ALA A 138 -3.78 7.29 -2.30
CA ALA A 138 -2.79 8.09 -1.57
C ALA A 138 -1.62 7.19 -1.18
N PHE A 139 -0.47 7.41 -1.81
CA PHE A 139 0.76 6.67 -1.51
C PHE A 139 1.37 7.24 -0.23
N ALA A 140 1.54 6.39 0.79
CA ALA A 140 2.25 6.77 2.02
C ALA A 140 3.74 6.89 1.72
N VAL A 141 4.35 8.04 2.05
CA VAL A 141 5.78 8.25 1.82
C VAL A 141 6.58 7.73 3.01
N GLY A 142 7.51 6.81 2.79
CA GLY A 142 8.28 6.18 3.86
C GLY A 142 9.33 5.17 3.39
N SER A 143 9.86 4.42 4.35
CA SER A 143 11.00 3.51 4.14
C SER A 143 10.65 2.17 3.49
N GLY A 144 9.37 1.89 3.24
CA GLY A 144 8.90 0.60 2.73
C GLY A 144 7.37 0.52 2.69
N ALA A 145 6.86 -0.63 2.26
CA ALA A 145 5.45 -0.93 2.33
C ALA A 145 4.95 -0.75 3.78
N PRO A 146 3.76 -0.15 4.00
CA PRO A 146 3.16 -0.13 5.32
C PRO A 146 2.99 -1.58 5.81
N PRO A 147 3.12 -1.84 7.13
CA PRO A 147 2.86 -3.17 7.66
C PRO A 147 1.44 -3.59 7.27
N VAL A 148 1.36 -4.61 6.42
CA VAL A 148 0.11 -5.14 5.92
C VAL A 148 -0.62 -5.85 7.05
N GLY A 149 -1.73 -5.27 7.51
CA GLY A 149 -2.66 -5.94 8.40
C GLY A 149 -3.48 -6.96 7.63
N HIS A 150 -2.84 -8.00 7.08
CA HIS A 150 -3.58 -9.20 6.70
C HIS A 150 -4.01 -9.85 8.02
N SER A 151 -5.27 -9.67 8.37
CA SER A 151 -5.95 -10.50 9.36
C SER A 151 -5.84 -11.94 8.89
N ASP A 152 -4.78 -12.63 9.29
CA ASP A 152 -4.79 -14.09 9.33
C ASP A 152 -5.80 -14.42 10.41
N ALA A 153 -7.03 -14.66 9.98
CA ALA A 153 -8.06 -15.23 10.80
C ALA A 153 -7.58 -16.63 11.18
N ALA A 154 -6.80 -16.68 12.25
CA ALA A 154 -6.49 -17.89 12.98
C ALA A 154 -7.83 -18.56 13.32
N VAL A 155 -8.20 -19.53 12.50
CA VAL A 155 -9.23 -20.50 12.82
C VAL A 155 -8.76 -21.26 14.05
N THR A 156 -9.42 -20.92 15.14
CA THR A 156 -9.65 -21.66 16.37
C THR A 156 -9.69 -23.17 16.18
N GLY A 157 -9.03 -23.92 17.07
CA GLY A 157 -9.25 -25.38 17.12
C GLY A 157 -8.44 -26.18 18.14
N VAL A 158 -8.63 -25.90 19.44
CA VAL A 158 -8.73 -26.88 20.55
C VAL A 158 -7.63 -27.95 20.74
N ALA A 159 -6.89 -27.84 21.85
CA ALA A 159 -6.85 -28.92 22.86
C ALA A 159 -6.38 -28.36 24.22
N GLU A 160 -7.29 -28.43 25.18
CA GLU A 160 -7.18 -28.01 26.57
C GLU A 160 -6.48 -29.09 27.42
N ARG A 161 -5.79 -28.63 28.47
CA ARG A 161 -5.65 -29.24 29.82
C ARG A 161 -4.62 -30.35 30.12
N SER A 162 -3.74 -29.99 31.06
CA SER A 162 -3.58 -30.55 32.42
C SER A 162 -2.17 -31.04 32.79
N GLN A 163 -1.55 -30.26 33.69
CA GLN A 163 -0.81 -30.62 34.92
C GLN A 163 0.14 -31.82 34.89
N PHE A 164 1.38 -31.65 35.35
CA PHE A 164 1.81 -32.14 36.67
C PHE A 164 3.22 -31.68 37.07
N VAL A 165 3.33 -31.40 38.36
CA VAL A 165 4.50 -31.07 39.18
C VAL A 165 5.44 -32.28 39.36
N THR A 166 6.76 -32.05 39.36
CA THR A 166 7.80 -32.79 40.11
C THR A 166 9.13 -32.07 39.89
N LYS A 167 9.66 -31.29 40.84
CA LYS A 167 10.47 -31.64 42.03
C LYS A 167 11.70 -32.50 41.72
N LYS A 168 12.87 -31.86 41.70
CA LYS A 168 14.08 -32.35 42.37
C LYS A 168 14.96 -31.17 42.76
#